data_AF-A0A1X7LZ70-F1
#
_entry.id   AF-A0A1X7LZ70-F1
#
_cell.length_a   1.000
_cell.length_b   1.000
_cell.length_c   1.000
_cell.angle_alpha   90.00
_cell.angle_beta   90.00
_cell.angle_gamma   90.00
#
_symmetry.space_group_name_H-M   'P 1'
#
loop_
_entity.id
_entity.type
_entity.pdbx_description
1 polymer ?
#
loop_
_entity_poly.entity_id
_entity_poly.type
_entity_poly.pdbx_seq_one_letter_code
_entity_poly.pdbx_strand_id
1 'polypeptide(L)'
;MSHLSLYSQWMTLFFMTVSGATLGVVYDSYRVVAHQLRFPRWSLPLFDVVYWLAATWFVFQMLVKGNQGELRFYIFLGLAIGAYAYYLLLSKATVSIATWIVQAAKAVVTFLLRTLYVVIIVPIKTLGLFLLAIARFVLRIAIFLGKLVLKCTQPLWWLVRWLFAPLVVPLWNRWGMTERVVRWWTGLLRRIQAVSDGYKRVKNQWRVLLNKIWKWIRPTK
;
A
#
# COMPACT_ATOMS: atom_id res chain seq x y z
N MET A 1 -39.61 -45.47 -41.14
CA MET A 1 -38.18 -45.87 -41.17
C MET A 1 -37.42 -44.85 -41.99
N SER A 2 -37.02 -43.73 -41.38
CA SER A 2 -36.31 -42.64 -42.07
C SER A 2 -34.81 -42.92 -42.04
N HIS A 3 -34.24 -43.22 -43.21
CA HIS A 3 -32.79 -43.34 -43.42
C HIS A 3 -32.11 -42.01 -43.07
N LEU A 4 -31.46 -41.94 -41.90
CA LEU A 4 -30.51 -40.88 -41.59
C LEU A 4 -29.31 -41.06 -42.54
N SER A 5 -29.16 -40.16 -43.51
CA SER A 5 -28.04 -40.18 -44.44
C SER A 5 -26.71 -40.07 -43.70
N LEU A 6 -25.66 -40.74 -44.20
CA LEU A 6 -24.28 -40.67 -43.65
C LEU A 6 -23.84 -39.21 -43.41
N TYR A 7 -24.26 -38.29 -44.28
CA TYR A 7 -24.01 -36.86 -44.14
C TYR A 7 -24.58 -36.26 -42.84
N SER A 8 -25.80 -36.64 -42.46
CA SER A 8 -26.43 -36.19 -41.20
C SER A 8 -25.69 -36.71 -39.96
N GLN A 9 -25.13 -37.92 -40.03
CA GLN A 9 -24.32 -38.50 -38.95
C GLN A 9 -22.99 -37.76 -38.77
N TRP A 10 -22.29 -37.46 -39.87
CA TRP A 10 -21.04 -36.67 -39.84
C TRP A 10 -21.26 -35.24 -39.33
N MET A 11 -22.34 -34.58 -39.74
CA MET A 11 -22.71 -33.26 -39.22
C MET A 11 -22.96 -33.30 -37.72
N THR A 12 -23.70 -34.30 -37.23
CA THR A 12 -24.01 -34.45 -35.81
C THR A 12 -22.74 -34.68 -34.98
N LEU A 13 -21.81 -35.51 -35.47
CA LEU A 13 -20.50 -35.73 -34.84
C LEU A 13 -19.66 -34.44 -34.80
N PHE A 14 -19.67 -33.66 -35.88
CA PHE A 14 -18.95 -32.39 -35.93
C PHE A 14 -19.50 -31.37 -34.93
N PHE A 15 -20.82 -31.18 -34.89
CA PHE A 15 -21.47 -30.29 -33.92
C PHE A 15 -21.25 -30.74 -32.48
N MET A 16 -21.26 -32.06 -32.22
CA MET A 16 -20.93 -32.60 -30.90
C MET A 16 -19.49 -32.32 -30.50
N THR A 17 -18.54 -32.47 -31.42
CA THR A 17 -17.12 -32.17 -31.16
C THR A 17 -16.89 -30.68 -30.89
N VAL A 18 -17.47 -29.80 -31.71
CA VAL A 18 -17.43 -28.34 -31.52
C VAL A 18 -18.07 -27.94 -30.19
N SER A 19 -19.16 -28.60 -29.81
CA SER A 19 -19.82 -28.34 -28.54
C SER A 19 -19.01 -28.76 -27.33
N GLY A 20 -18.34 -29.92 -27.39
CA GLY A 20 -17.41 -30.36 -26.35
C GLY A 20 -16.21 -29.44 -26.22
N ALA A 21 -15.69 -28.93 -27.34
CA ALA A 21 -14.62 -27.93 -27.34
C ALA A 21 -15.08 -26.58 -26.75
N THR A 22 -16.31 -26.14 -27.06
CA THR A 22 -16.87 -24.89 -26.52
C THR A 22 -17.11 -24.99 -25.00
N LEU A 23 -17.61 -26.13 -24.52
CA LEU A 23 -17.68 -26.42 -23.08
C LEU A 23 -16.31 -26.38 -22.41
N GLY A 24 -15.27 -26.93 -23.06
CA GLY A 24 -13.89 -26.86 -22.59
C GLY A 24 -13.39 -25.42 -22.47
N VAL A 25 -13.67 -24.57 -23.46
CA VAL A 25 -13.32 -23.13 -23.45
C VAL A 25 -14.05 -22.38 -22.33
N VAL A 26 -15.34 -22.64 -22.14
CA VAL A 26 -16.13 -22.01 -21.07
C VAL A 26 -15.60 -22.43 -19.69
N TYR A 27 -15.28 -23.71 -19.50
CA TYR A 27 -14.69 -24.21 -18.26
C TYR A 27 -13.34 -23.58 -17.94
N ASP A 28 -12.48 -23.43 -18.95
CA ASP A 28 -11.13 -22.89 -18.77
C ASP A 28 -11.16 -21.36 -18.52
N SER A 29 -11.98 -20.63 -19.29
CA SER A 29 -12.23 -19.21 -19.09
C SER A 29 -12.74 -18.93 -17.67
N TYR A 30 -13.65 -19.77 -17.20
CA TYR A 30 -14.19 -19.71 -15.86
C TYR A 30 -13.16 -20.02 -14.77
N ARG A 31 -12.37 -21.08 -14.94
CA ARG A 31 -11.33 -21.48 -13.98
C ARG A 31 -10.24 -20.41 -13.85
N VAL A 32 -9.91 -19.75 -14.96
CA VAL A 32 -9.02 -18.59 -14.99
C VAL A 32 -9.63 -17.43 -14.21
N VAL A 33 -10.90 -17.09 -14.40
CA VAL A 33 -11.58 -16.01 -13.65
C VAL A 33 -11.68 -16.33 -12.14
N ALA A 34 -12.03 -17.56 -11.77
CA ALA A 34 -12.14 -18.01 -10.39
C ALA A 34 -10.78 -17.97 -9.64
N HIS A 35 -9.70 -18.33 -10.34
CA HIS A 35 -8.34 -18.27 -9.78
C HIS A 35 -7.77 -16.82 -9.77
N GLN A 36 -8.21 -15.96 -10.69
CA GLN A 36 -7.81 -14.55 -10.79
C GLN A 36 -8.40 -13.67 -9.67
N LEU A 37 -9.61 -13.97 -9.19
CA LEU A 37 -10.34 -13.10 -8.23
C LEU A 37 -10.04 -13.37 -6.74
N ARG A 38 -9.12 -14.27 -6.38
CA ARG A 38 -8.87 -14.70 -4.98
C ARG A 38 -10.17 -15.00 -4.23
N PHE A 39 -11.08 -15.68 -4.91
CA PHE A 39 -12.33 -16.13 -4.33
C PHE A 39 -12.04 -16.97 -3.07
N PRO A 40 -12.67 -16.69 -1.90
CA PRO A 40 -12.44 -17.44 -0.67
C PRO A 40 -12.66 -18.94 -0.89
N ARG A 41 -11.97 -19.81 -0.13
CA ARG A 41 -11.98 -21.29 -0.34
C ARG A 41 -13.38 -21.92 -0.47
N TRP A 42 -14.43 -21.25 0.00
CA TRP A 42 -15.84 -21.65 -0.08
C TRP A 42 -16.52 -21.42 -1.43
N SER A 43 -16.03 -20.52 -2.29
CA SER A 43 -16.64 -20.27 -3.60
C SER A 43 -16.19 -21.24 -4.68
N LEU A 44 -15.05 -21.94 -4.51
CA LEU A 44 -14.65 -23.02 -5.42
C LEU A 44 -15.70 -24.14 -5.52
N PRO A 45 -16.27 -24.67 -4.41
CA PRO A 45 -17.35 -25.66 -4.48
C PRO A 45 -18.63 -25.13 -5.15
N LEU A 46 -19.03 -23.89 -4.90
CA LEU A 46 -20.21 -23.27 -5.54
C LEU A 46 -20.04 -23.25 -7.06
N PHE A 47 -18.82 -22.93 -7.48
CA PHE A 47 -18.45 -22.88 -8.87
C PHE A 47 -18.32 -24.27 -9.51
N ASP A 48 -17.89 -25.29 -8.77
CA ASP A 48 -17.91 -26.67 -9.23
C ASP A 48 -19.36 -27.14 -9.47
N VAL A 49 -20.27 -26.82 -8.55
CA VAL A 49 -21.70 -27.14 -8.68
C VAL A 49 -22.33 -26.46 -9.91
N VAL A 50 -22.03 -25.18 -10.17
CA VAL A 50 -22.53 -24.48 -11.37
C VAL A 50 -21.98 -25.10 -12.65
N TYR A 51 -20.71 -25.50 -12.68
CA TYR A 51 -20.13 -26.21 -13.81
C TYR A 51 -20.79 -27.57 -14.04
N TRP A 52 -20.98 -28.36 -12.98
CA TRP A 52 -21.66 -29.65 -13.06
C TRP A 52 -23.12 -29.51 -13.52
N LEU A 53 -23.83 -28.48 -13.06
CA LEU A 53 -25.19 -28.18 -13.53
C LEU A 53 -25.21 -27.79 -15.01
N ALA A 54 -24.30 -26.92 -15.45
CA ALA A 54 -24.20 -26.51 -16.85
C ALA A 54 -23.80 -27.67 -17.78
N ALA A 55 -22.83 -28.49 -17.36
CA ALA A 55 -22.41 -29.69 -18.08
C ALA A 55 -23.55 -30.70 -18.18
N THR A 56 -24.26 -30.95 -17.09
CA THR A 56 -25.41 -31.87 -17.07
C THR A 56 -26.54 -31.34 -17.94
N TRP A 57 -26.86 -30.04 -17.85
CA TRP A 57 -27.86 -29.39 -18.70
C TRP A 57 -27.50 -29.49 -20.19
N PHE A 58 -26.24 -29.26 -20.53
CA PHE A 58 -25.76 -29.35 -21.90
C PHE A 58 -25.86 -30.78 -22.47
N VAL A 59 -25.42 -31.76 -21.67
CA VAL A 59 -25.55 -33.19 -22.01
C VAL A 59 -27.02 -33.57 -22.18
N PHE A 60 -27.91 -33.07 -21.31
CA PHE A 60 -29.35 -33.32 -21.37
C PHE A 60 -29.98 -32.74 -22.63
N GLN A 61 -29.60 -31.52 -23.02
CA GLN A 61 -30.07 -30.90 -24.26
C GLN A 61 -29.64 -31.65 -25.53
N MET A 62 -28.40 -32.16 -25.54
CA MET A 62 -27.93 -33.02 -26.64
C MET A 62 -28.69 -34.35 -26.69
N LEU A 63 -29.05 -34.91 -25.53
CA LEU A 63 -29.84 -36.13 -25.43
C LEU A 63 -31.26 -35.97 -26.00
N VAL A 64 -31.89 -34.81 -25.75
CA VAL A 64 -33.25 -34.51 -26.22
C VAL A 64 -33.29 -34.25 -27.74
N LYS A 65 -32.23 -33.65 -28.31
CA LYS A 65 -32.16 -33.37 -29.76
C LYS A 65 -31.64 -34.56 -30.60
N GLY A 66 -30.93 -35.50 -29.98
CA GLY A 66 -30.20 -36.59 -30.65
C GLY A 66 -31.02 -37.79 -31.13
N ASN A 67 -32.35 -37.74 -31.04
CA ASN A 67 -33.29 -38.73 -31.59
C ASN A 67 -33.38 -40.07 -30.81
N GLN A 68 -34.55 -40.32 -30.22
CA GLN A 68 -35.13 -41.59 -29.73
C GLN A 68 -34.20 -42.72 -29.21
N GLY A 69 -33.16 -42.42 -28.43
CA GLY A 69 -32.55 -43.41 -27.54
C GLY A 69 -31.59 -44.45 -28.12
N GLU A 70 -31.29 -44.45 -29.43
CA GLU A 70 -30.34 -45.41 -30.03
C GLU A 70 -28.86 -44.96 -30.06
N LEU A 71 -28.54 -43.76 -29.57
CA LEU A 71 -27.18 -43.16 -29.64
C LEU A 71 -26.55 -42.92 -28.25
N ARG A 72 -26.78 -43.81 -27.27
CA ARG A 72 -26.42 -43.55 -25.87
C ARG A 72 -24.93 -43.52 -25.56
N PHE A 73 -24.06 -44.22 -26.33
CA PHE A 73 -22.63 -44.33 -26.01
C PHE A 73 -21.74 -43.34 -26.79
N TYR A 74 -22.08 -43.03 -28.04
CA TYR A 74 -21.26 -42.20 -28.92
C TYR A 74 -21.18 -40.73 -28.50
N ILE A 75 -22.23 -40.22 -27.84
CA ILE A 75 -22.28 -38.83 -27.34
C ILE A 75 -21.29 -38.62 -26.19
N PHE A 76 -21.23 -39.57 -25.24
CA PHE A 76 -20.24 -39.53 -24.17
C PHE A 76 -18.82 -39.67 -24.70
N LEU A 77 -18.62 -40.52 -25.73
CA LEU A 77 -17.32 -40.69 -26.37
C LEU A 77 -16.86 -39.41 -27.07
N GLY A 78 -17.73 -38.76 -27.85
CA GLY A 78 -17.43 -37.50 -28.53
C GLY A 78 -17.13 -36.36 -27.56
N LEU A 79 -17.88 -36.29 -26.44
CA LEU A 79 -17.67 -35.29 -25.41
C LEU A 79 -16.36 -35.53 -24.62
N ALA A 80 -16.05 -36.79 -24.31
CA ALA A 80 -14.81 -37.18 -23.67
C ALA A 80 -13.59 -36.91 -24.57
N ILE A 81 -13.67 -37.26 -25.85
CA ILE A 81 -12.59 -37.03 -26.82
C ILE A 81 -12.39 -35.52 -27.05
N GLY A 82 -13.47 -34.75 -27.21
CA GLY A 82 -13.38 -33.29 -27.36
C GLY A 82 -12.76 -32.59 -26.14
N ALA A 83 -13.17 -33.00 -24.93
CA ALA A 83 -12.61 -32.47 -23.69
C ALA A 83 -11.13 -32.86 -23.50
N TYR A 84 -10.77 -34.10 -23.84
CA TYR A 84 -9.39 -34.59 -23.72
C TYR A 84 -8.46 -33.95 -24.76
N ALA A 85 -8.92 -33.78 -25.99
CA ALA A 85 -8.17 -33.08 -27.04
C ALA A 85 -7.95 -31.60 -26.68
N TYR A 86 -8.96 -30.93 -26.12
CA TYR A 86 -8.83 -29.56 -25.60
C TYR A 86 -7.79 -29.48 -24.47
N TYR A 87 -7.84 -30.42 -23.52
CA TYR A 87 -6.88 -30.48 -22.42
C TYR A 87 -5.44 -30.70 -22.90
N LEU A 88 -5.21 -31.52 -23.91
CA LEU A 88 -3.87 -31.77 -24.44
C LEU A 88 -3.32 -30.61 -25.27
N LEU A 89 -4.15 -29.98 -26.11
CA LEU A 89 -3.71 -28.98 -27.07
C LEU A 89 -3.70 -27.55 -26.51
N LEU A 90 -4.71 -27.18 -25.70
CA LEU A 90 -4.93 -25.79 -25.28
C LEU A 90 -4.57 -25.50 -23.83
N SER A 91 -4.53 -26.50 -22.94
CA SER A 91 -4.27 -26.31 -21.49
C SER A 91 -3.02 -25.48 -21.19
N LYS A 92 -1.90 -25.74 -21.89
CA LYS A 92 -0.65 -24.97 -21.69
C LYS A 92 -0.78 -23.53 -22.20
N ALA A 93 -1.49 -23.32 -23.31
CA ALA A 93 -1.67 -21.99 -23.90
C ALA A 93 -2.58 -21.13 -23.02
N THR A 94 -3.70 -21.66 -22.54
CA THR A 94 -4.64 -20.88 -21.72
C THR A 94 -4.04 -20.49 -20.37
N VAL A 95 -3.31 -21.41 -19.73
CA VAL A 95 -2.61 -21.10 -18.47
C VAL A 95 -1.52 -20.04 -18.68
N SER A 96 -0.75 -20.13 -19.76
CA SER A 96 0.28 -19.13 -20.08
C SER A 96 -0.30 -17.74 -20.35
N ILE A 97 -1.38 -17.65 -21.14
CA ILE A 97 -2.06 -16.38 -21.44
C ILE A 97 -2.70 -15.79 -20.17
N ALA A 98 -3.37 -16.61 -19.38
CA ALA A 98 -3.99 -16.19 -18.12
C ALA A 98 -2.97 -15.62 -17.14
N THR A 99 -1.81 -16.27 -17.00
CA THR A 99 -0.73 -15.78 -16.12
C THR A 99 -0.10 -14.49 -16.65
N TRP A 100 0.09 -14.35 -17.97
CA TRP A 100 0.58 -13.13 -18.60
C TRP A 100 -0.32 -11.92 -18.35
N ILE A 101 -1.63 -12.08 -18.55
CA ILE A 101 -2.62 -11.01 -18.32
C ILE A 101 -2.60 -10.56 -16.86
N VAL A 102 -2.48 -11.50 -15.92
CA VAL A 102 -2.40 -11.18 -14.48
C VAL A 102 -1.13 -10.43 -14.13
N GLN A 103 0.01 -10.84 -14.69
CA GLN A 103 1.28 -10.14 -14.48
C GLN A 103 1.22 -8.73 -15.06
N ALA A 104 0.64 -8.56 -16.25
CA ALA A 104 0.40 -7.26 -16.86
C ALA A 104 -0.50 -6.37 -15.99
N ALA A 105 -1.62 -6.89 -15.49
CA ALA A 105 -2.53 -6.14 -14.61
C ALA A 105 -1.84 -5.72 -13.30
N LYS A 106 -1.06 -6.62 -12.66
CA LYS A 106 -0.26 -6.27 -11.47
C LYS A 106 0.78 -5.20 -11.77
N ALA A 107 1.44 -5.28 -12.91
CA ALA A 107 2.41 -4.29 -13.33
C ALA A 107 1.74 -2.92 -13.48
N VAL A 108 0.57 -2.86 -14.13
CA VAL A 108 -0.21 -1.61 -14.29
C VAL A 108 -0.65 -1.03 -12.95
N VAL A 109 -1.24 -1.84 -12.06
CA VAL A 109 -1.68 -1.36 -10.74
C VAL A 109 -0.50 -0.88 -9.90
N THR A 110 0.59 -1.64 -9.88
CA THR A 110 1.79 -1.25 -9.12
C THR A 110 2.42 0.02 -9.69
N PHE A 111 2.46 0.15 -11.02
CA PHE A 111 2.93 1.35 -11.69
C PHE A 111 2.06 2.56 -11.35
N LEU A 112 0.73 2.41 -11.34
CA LEU A 112 -0.20 3.47 -10.98
C LEU A 112 -0.04 3.91 -9.52
N LEU A 113 0.00 2.96 -8.58
CA LEU A 113 0.21 3.26 -7.16
C LEU A 113 1.57 3.91 -6.90
N ARG A 114 2.62 3.44 -7.58
CA ARG A 114 3.96 4.03 -7.47
C ARG A 114 4.00 5.44 -8.03
N THR A 115 3.34 5.67 -9.17
CA THR A 115 3.21 7.00 -9.76
C THR A 115 2.45 7.94 -8.83
N LEU A 116 1.30 7.53 -8.28
CA LEU A 116 0.56 8.32 -7.29
C LEU A 116 1.38 8.61 -6.03
N TYR A 117 2.13 7.63 -5.52
CA TYR A 117 3.03 7.83 -4.38
C TYR A 117 4.09 8.89 -4.70
N VAL A 118 4.74 8.82 -5.86
CA VAL A 118 5.75 9.81 -6.27
C VAL A 118 5.12 11.18 -6.51
N VAL A 119 3.97 11.24 -7.17
CA VAL A 119 3.29 12.50 -7.51
C VAL A 119 2.67 13.17 -6.29
N ILE A 120 2.27 12.44 -5.24
CA ILE A 120 1.60 13.02 -4.06
C ILE A 120 2.56 13.12 -2.87
N ILE A 121 3.22 12.04 -2.48
CA ILE A 121 3.96 11.98 -1.22
C ILE A 121 5.32 12.68 -1.31
N VAL A 122 6.01 12.58 -2.45
CA VAL A 122 7.29 13.27 -2.65
C VAL A 122 7.14 14.79 -2.59
N PRO A 123 6.20 15.45 -3.31
CA PRO A 123 6.07 16.90 -3.23
C PRO A 123 5.63 17.39 -1.85
N ILE A 124 4.81 16.64 -1.12
CA ILE A 124 4.45 17.01 0.25
C ILE A 124 5.69 17.03 1.16
N LYS A 125 6.56 16.02 1.05
CA LYS A 125 7.80 15.98 1.83
C LYS A 125 8.77 17.10 1.44
N THR A 126 8.92 17.37 0.15
CA THR A 126 9.83 18.44 -0.32
C THR A 126 9.31 19.81 0.09
N LEU A 127 8.01 20.07 -0.03
CA LEU A 127 7.37 21.30 0.45
C LEU A 127 7.56 21.49 1.96
N GLY A 128 7.32 20.45 2.76
CA GLY A 128 7.53 20.51 4.20
C GLY A 128 8.98 20.82 4.58
N LEU A 129 9.94 20.21 3.88
CA LEU A 129 11.36 20.46 4.12
C LEU A 129 11.76 21.88 3.69
N PHE A 130 11.20 22.36 2.58
CA PHE A 130 11.40 23.73 2.08
C PHE A 130 10.84 24.79 3.04
N LEU A 131 9.63 24.57 3.58
CA LEU A 131 9.05 25.44 4.61
C LEU A 131 9.92 25.48 5.87
N LEU A 132 10.41 24.34 6.33
CA LEU A 132 11.36 24.27 7.45
C LEU A 132 12.67 24.99 7.15
N ALA A 133 13.17 24.92 5.91
CA ALA A 133 14.37 25.64 5.48
C ALA A 133 14.14 27.15 5.51
N ILE A 134 13.00 27.64 5.00
CA ILE A 134 12.60 29.05 5.07
C ILE A 134 12.48 29.50 6.53
N ALA A 135 11.76 28.74 7.37
CA ALA A 135 11.60 29.08 8.78
C ALA A 135 12.96 29.21 9.50
N ARG A 136 13.89 28.29 9.24
CA ARG A 136 15.27 28.38 9.76
C ARG A 136 16.02 29.59 9.23
N PHE A 137 15.82 29.96 7.97
CA PHE A 137 16.44 31.14 7.36
C PHE A 137 15.92 32.44 7.99
N VAL A 138 14.59 32.56 8.14
CA VAL A 138 13.95 33.69 8.84
C VAL A 138 14.44 33.78 10.27
N LEU A 139 14.54 32.66 10.99
CA LEU A 139 15.08 32.65 12.35
C LEU A 139 16.54 33.14 12.41
N ARG A 140 17.38 32.74 11.45
CA ARG A 140 18.76 33.27 11.37
C ARG A 140 18.77 34.78 11.15
N ILE A 141 17.93 35.29 10.25
CA ILE A 141 17.81 36.74 10.01
C ILE A 141 17.31 37.45 11.26
N ALA A 142 16.29 36.92 11.92
CA ALA A 142 15.74 37.47 13.16
C ALA A 142 16.81 37.55 14.26
N ILE A 143 17.64 36.50 14.42
CA ILE A 143 18.76 36.50 15.37
C ILE A 143 19.83 37.52 14.95
N PHE A 144 20.13 37.64 13.66
CA PHE A 144 21.09 38.63 13.16
C PHE A 144 20.61 40.06 13.42
N LEU A 145 19.34 40.37 13.10
CA LEU A 145 18.71 41.66 13.38
C LEU A 145 18.64 41.93 14.88
N GLY A 146 18.23 40.95 15.68
CA GLY A 146 18.23 41.06 17.13
C GLY A 146 19.61 41.39 17.70
N LYS A 147 20.66 40.73 17.19
CA LYS A 147 22.05 41.07 17.54
C LYS A 147 22.44 42.48 17.10
N LEU A 148 22.04 42.91 15.91
CA LEU A 148 22.31 44.27 15.40
C LEU A 148 21.68 45.31 16.30
N VAL A 149 20.39 45.15 16.64
CA VAL A 149 19.66 46.03 17.55
C VAL A 149 20.31 46.04 18.93
N LEU A 150 20.59 44.88 19.52
CA LEU A 150 21.24 44.78 20.83
C LEU A 150 22.59 45.52 20.83
N LYS A 151 23.38 45.35 19.78
CA LYS A 151 24.71 45.99 19.65
C LYS A 151 24.61 47.51 19.45
N CYS A 152 23.56 48.01 18.78
CA CYS A 152 23.29 49.44 18.67
C CYS A 152 22.72 50.04 19.97
N THR A 153 21.93 49.28 20.73
CA THR A 153 21.40 49.73 22.03
C THR A 153 22.42 49.66 23.17
N GLN A 154 23.45 48.82 23.04
CA GLN A 154 24.52 48.68 24.04
C GLN A 154 25.26 50.00 24.38
N PRO A 155 25.75 50.80 23.41
CA PRO A 155 26.41 52.07 23.73
C PRO A 155 25.46 53.07 24.40
N LEU A 156 24.19 53.05 24.00
CA LEU A 156 23.14 53.89 24.56
C LEU A 156 22.82 53.49 26.02
N TRP A 157 22.77 52.19 26.30
CA TRP A 157 22.60 51.67 27.66
C TRP A 157 23.81 52.01 28.56
N TRP A 158 25.01 52.02 28.00
CA TRP A 158 26.22 52.40 28.73
C TRP A 158 26.17 53.88 29.17
N LEU A 159 25.70 54.77 28.31
CA LEU A 159 25.49 56.19 28.61
C LEU A 159 24.41 56.42 29.67
N VAL A 160 23.24 55.78 29.52
CA VAL A 160 22.15 55.87 30.51
C VAL A 160 22.62 55.33 31.86
N ARG A 161 23.31 54.19 31.86
CA ARG A 161 23.87 53.62 33.09
C ARG A 161 24.91 54.56 33.70
N TRP A 162 25.78 55.20 32.92
CA TRP A 162 26.75 56.15 33.46
C TRP A 162 26.09 57.38 34.08
N LEU A 163 25.05 57.93 33.44
CA LEU A 163 24.31 59.11 33.92
C LEU A 163 23.52 58.83 35.20
N PHE A 164 22.84 57.68 35.28
CA PHE A 164 21.99 57.31 36.41
C PHE A 164 22.70 56.45 37.47
N ALA A 165 23.87 55.86 37.18
CA ALA A 165 24.66 55.09 38.14
C ALA A 165 24.93 55.82 39.46
N PRO A 166 25.40 57.07 39.48
CA PRO A 166 25.69 57.76 40.74
C PRO A 166 24.44 57.96 41.61
N LEU A 167 23.25 58.01 41.01
CA LEU A 167 21.99 58.26 41.72
C LEU A 167 21.27 56.96 42.14
N VAL A 168 21.29 55.94 41.27
CA VAL A 168 20.50 54.72 41.44
C VAL A 168 21.26 53.67 42.25
N VAL A 169 22.60 53.61 42.17
CA VAL A 169 23.43 52.66 42.96
C VAL A 169 23.28 52.84 44.47
N PRO A 170 23.33 54.06 45.05
CA PRO A 170 23.13 54.23 46.49
C PRO A 170 21.69 53.91 46.93
N LEU A 171 20.68 54.25 46.12
CA LEU A 171 19.27 53.89 46.38
C LEU A 171 19.05 52.36 46.34
N TRP A 172 19.67 51.67 45.39
CA TRP A 172 19.55 50.22 45.20
C TRP A 172 20.19 49.43 46.34
N ASN A 173 21.35 49.88 46.84
CA ASN A 173 21.99 49.30 48.02
C ASN A 173 21.20 49.54 49.30
N ARG A 174 20.52 50.69 49.42
CA ARG A 174 19.72 51.04 50.60
C ARG A 174 18.45 50.18 50.73
N TRP A 175 17.93 49.65 49.61
CA TRP A 175 16.70 48.85 49.57
C TRP A 175 16.93 47.32 49.62
N GLY A 176 18.18 46.85 49.73
CA GLY A 176 18.50 45.42 49.90
C GLY A 176 18.00 44.51 48.75
N MET A 177 17.78 45.08 47.55
CA MET A 177 17.22 44.35 46.40
C MET A 177 18.18 43.29 45.82
N THR A 178 19.47 43.36 46.12
CA THR A 178 20.50 42.40 45.70
C THR A 178 20.17 40.97 46.15
N GLU A 179 19.75 40.77 47.40
CA GLU A 179 19.49 39.42 47.90
C GLU A 179 18.22 38.79 47.31
N ARG A 180 17.18 39.58 47.05
CA ARG A 180 15.93 39.07 46.47
C ARG A 180 16.13 38.62 45.02
N VAL A 181 16.86 39.41 44.24
CA VAL A 181 17.14 39.10 42.83
C VAL A 181 18.02 37.86 42.69
N VAL A 182 19.05 37.72 43.54
CA VAL A 182 19.91 36.53 43.54
C VAL A 182 19.12 35.26 43.89
N ARG A 183 18.23 35.34 44.88
CA ARG A 183 17.38 34.20 45.28
C ARG A 183 16.40 33.80 44.18
N TRP A 184 15.82 34.78 43.49
CA TRP A 184 14.92 34.54 42.36
C TRP A 184 15.67 33.95 41.15
N TRP A 185 16.86 34.47 40.85
CA TRP A 185 17.70 34.00 39.74
C TRP A 185 18.18 32.56 39.94
N THR A 186 18.63 32.23 41.16
CA THR A 186 19.00 30.85 41.51
C THR A 186 17.80 29.90 41.45
N GLY A 187 16.60 30.36 41.80
CA GLY A 187 15.36 29.59 41.62
C GLY A 187 15.03 29.32 40.16
N LEU A 188 15.18 30.32 39.29
CA LEU A 188 14.93 30.20 37.85
C LEU A 188 15.93 29.23 37.19
N LEU A 189 17.21 29.36 37.52
CA LEU A 189 18.26 28.47 36.99
C LEU A 189 18.02 27.01 37.37
N ARG A 190 17.58 26.73 38.61
CA ARG A 190 17.21 25.37 39.02
C ARG A 190 16.05 24.80 38.21
N ARG A 191 15.05 25.62 37.88
CA ARG A 191 13.91 25.19 37.03
C ARG A 191 14.35 24.86 35.61
N ILE A 192 15.22 25.68 35.03
CA ILE A 192 15.77 25.45 33.68
C ILE A 192 16.63 24.18 33.66
N GLN A 193 17.47 23.97 34.67
CA GLN A 193 18.29 22.76 34.80
C GLN A 193 17.43 21.50 34.93
N ALA A 194 16.38 21.53 35.76
CA ALA A 194 15.45 20.41 35.91
C ALA A 194 14.78 20.01 34.59
N VAL A 195 14.41 20.98 33.76
CA VAL A 195 13.82 20.74 32.42
C VAL A 195 14.86 20.16 31.46
N SER A 196 16.08 20.70 31.45
CA SER A 196 17.20 20.16 30.65
C SER A 196 17.50 18.71 31.03
N ASP A 197 17.51 18.38 32.32
CA ASP A 197 17.79 17.03 32.80
C ASP A 197 16.63 16.07 32.53
N GLY A 198 15.39 16.57 32.51
CA GLY A 198 14.23 15.85 31.99
C GLY A 198 14.39 15.50 30.50
N TYR A 199 14.76 16.47 29.67
CA TYR A 199 15.00 16.25 28.25
C TYR A 199 16.11 15.23 27.97
N LYS A 200 17.24 15.32 28.70
CA LYS A 200 18.35 14.35 28.58
C LYS A 200 17.91 12.92 28.95
N ARG A 201 17.09 12.75 29.99
CA ARG A 201 16.55 11.44 30.39
C ARG A 201 15.66 10.83 29.31
N VAL A 202 14.71 11.61 28.79
CA VAL A 202 13.81 11.16 27.72
C VAL A 202 14.59 10.79 26.47
N LYS A 203 15.56 11.63 26.05
CA LYS A 203 16.42 11.34 24.90
C LYS A 203 17.22 10.04 25.09
N ASN A 204 17.74 9.79 26.29
CA ASN A 204 18.47 8.56 26.58
C ASN A 204 17.55 7.33 26.57
N GLN A 205 16.33 7.43 27.11
CA GLN A 205 15.35 6.34 27.05
C GLN A 205 14.97 6.01 25.61
N TRP A 206 14.69 7.01 24.78
CA TRP A 206 14.42 6.82 23.36
C TRP A 206 15.58 6.16 22.62
N ARG A 207 16.82 6.54 22.93
CA ARG A 207 18.01 5.90 22.34
C ARG A 207 18.12 4.41 22.71
N VAL A 208 17.79 4.04 23.95
CA VAL A 208 17.77 2.63 24.39
C VAL A 208 16.67 1.84 23.68
N LEU A 209 15.47 2.40 23.58
CA LEU A 209 14.35 1.77 22.85
C LEU A 209 14.68 1.58 21.37
N LEU A 210 15.25 2.60 20.71
CA LEU A 210 15.70 2.51 19.33
C LEU A 210 16.75 1.42 19.13
N ASN A 211 17.75 1.33 20.01
CA ASN A 211 18.75 0.26 19.94
C ASN A 211 18.12 -1.13 20.12
N LYS A 212 17.12 -1.26 20.99
CA LYS A 212 16.42 -2.53 21.24
C LYS A 212 15.59 -2.98 20.03
N ILE A 213 14.86 -2.05 19.43
CA ILE A 213 14.10 -2.27 18.18
C ILE A 213 15.05 -2.62 17.04
N TRP A 214 16.18 -1.91 16.93
CA TRP A 214 17.14 -2.15 15.87
C TRP A 214 17.83 -3.52 15.97
N LYS A 215 18.03 -4.02 17.20
CA LYS A 215 18.52 -5.38 17.45
C LYS A 215 17.51 -6.46 17.01
N TRP A 216 16.21 -6.19 17.12
CA TRP A 216 15.13 -7.08 16.68
C TRP A 216 15.00 -7.17 15.16
N ILE A 217 15.33 -6.09 14.44
CA ILE A 217 15.16 -5.99 12.98
C ILE A 217 16.34 -6.61 12.21
N ARG A 218 17.54 -6.70 12.79
CA ARG A 218 18.65 -7.41 12.14
C ARG A 218 18.42 -8.93 12.25
N PRO A 219 18.28 -9.66 11.12
CA PRO A 219 18.37 -11.10 11.16
C PRO A 219 19.80 -11.46 11.55
N THR A 220 19.95 -12.22 12.63
CA THR A 220 21.21 -12.87 12.99
C THR A 220 21.58 -13.80 11.85
N LYS A 221 22.68 -13.47 11.15
CA LYS A 221 23.42 -14.47 10.39
C LYS A 221 24.13 -15.41 11.35
#